data_AF-A0A356U7M1-F1
#
_entry.id   AF-A0A356U7M1-F1
#
_cell.length_a   1.000
_cell.length_b   1.000
_cell.length_c   1.000
_cell.angle_alpha   90.00
_cell.angle_beta   90.00
_cell.angle_gamma   90.00
#
_symmetry.space_group_name_H-M   'P 1'
#
loop_
_entity.id
_entity.type
_entity.pdbx_description
1 polymer ?
#
loop_
_entity_poly.entity_id
_entity_poly.type
_entity_poly.pdbx_seq_one_letter_code
_entity_poly.pdbx_strand_id
1 'polypeptide(L)'
;SVYDMAVMARHALNYPKILEYTSIKEYKLRQGEFVLYNTNKLLWWYQGADGFKTGWTNEAKYCLTSTAKRDGLRLIGAVMASPEQHGNFRDTMKLFNYGFARYTFKNITPRGTVCGVVKIGKGIQENVEVIAEDDVGSIVKKGDEKKIKAELALPDYVDAPVKKGQKLGEYLVYNDGQLYKKVNLLAAQDVPRAGIIKQIKKMLAETYLL
;
A
#
# COMPACT_ATOMS: atom_id res chain seq x y z
N SER A 1 13.58 19.53 7.94
CA SER A 1 14.09 19.84 6.57
C SER A 1 13.06 19.42 5.51
N VAL A 2 13.31 19.69 4.22
CA VAL A 2 12.46 19.18 3.12
C VAL A 2 12.38 17.65 3.14
N TYR A 3 13.51 16.99 3.38
CA TYR A 3 13.59 15.52 3.48
C TYR A 3 12.73 14.98 4.63
N ASP A 4 12.83 15.58 5.82
CA ASP A 4 12.06 15.11 6.99
C ASP A 4 10.56 15.27 6.77
N MET A 5 10.12 16.35 6.12
CA MET A 5 8.71 16.55 5.77
C MET A 5 8.20 15.43 4.85
N ALA A 6 9.00 15.02 3.86
CA ALA A 6 8.65 13.92 2.98
C ALA A 6 8.64 12.56 3.73
N VAL A 7 9.58 12.33 4.64
CA VAL A 7 9.62 11.12 5.48
C VAL A 7 8.42 11.06 6.43
N MET A 8 8.06 12.18 7.08
CA MET A 8 6.88 12.28 7.93
C MET A 8 5.60 12.04 7.15
N ALA A 9 5.46 12.63 5.97
CA ALA A 9 4.30 12.37 5.10
C ALA A 9 4.23 10.90 4.68
N ARG A 10 5.38 10.27 4.36
CA ARG A 10 5.45 8.84 4.05
C ARG A 10 4.99 7.98 5.22
N HIS A 11 5.41 8.31 6.44
CA HIS A 11 4.96 7.59 7.63
C HIS A 11 3.47 7.82 7.91
N ALA A 12 2.98 9.05 7.77
CA ALA A 12 1.58 9.40 7.97
C ALA A 12 0.64 8.62 7.03
N LEU A 13 1.08 8.33 5.80
CA LEU A 13 0.33 7.51 4.83
C LEU A 13 0.06 6.07 5.28
N ASN A 14 0.76 5.56 6.31
CA ASN A 14 0.44 4.27 6.91
C ASN A 14 -0.85 4.27 7.73
N TYR A 15 -1.45 5.45 7.97
CA TYR A 15 -2.70 5.62 8.68
C TYR A 15 -3.80 6.07 7.68
N PRO A 16 -4.65 5.15 7.16
CA PRO A 16 -5.55 5.45 6.05
C PRO A 16 -6.45 6.68 6.23
N LYS A 17 -6.90 6.92 7.48
CA LYS A 17 -7.71 8.09 7.85
C LYS A 17 -7.05 9.43 7.53
N ILE A 18 -5.71 9.50 7.44
CA ILE A 18 -5.04 10.78 7.16
C ILE A 18 -5.44 11.34 5.80
N LEU A 19 -5.64 10.47 4.80
CA LEU A 19 -6.06 10.90 3.47
C LEU A 19 -7.54 11.26 3.45
N GLU A 20 -8.37 10.59 4.25
CA GLU A 20 -9.77 10.98 4.45
C GLU A 20 -9.87 12.43 4.93
N TYR A 21 -9.04 12.83 5.90
CA TYR A 21 -9.05 14.21 6.41
C TYR A 21 -8.37 15.22 5.49
N THR A 22 -7.19 14.89 4.95
CA THR A 22 -6.39 15.85 4.18
C THR A 22 -6.92 16.11 2.77
N SER A 23 -7.82 15.25 2.27
CA SER A 23 -8.51 15.41 0.99
C SER A 23 -9.85 16.15 1.08
N ILE A 24 -10.35 16.47 2.28
CA ILE A 24 -11.57 17.28 2.46
C ILE A 24 -11.35 18.65 1.84
N LYS A 25 -12.12 18.99 0.80
CA LYS A 25 -12.03 20.26 0.06
C LYS A 25 -12.63 21.43 0.80
N GLU A 26 -13.75 21.19 1.47
CA GLU A 26 -14.46 22.18 2.25
C GLU A 26 -15.11 21.54 3.48
N TYR A 27 -15.22 22.30 4.56
CA TYR A 27 -15.87 21.85 5.78
C TYR A 27 -16.76 22.95 6.33
N LYS A 28 -18.03 22.62 6.55
CA LYS A 28 -19.04 23.54 7.08
C LYS A 28 -19.04 23.49 8.60
N LEU A 29 -18.89 24.65 9.22
CA LEU A 29 -19.00 24.87 10.66
C LEU A 29 -20.30 25.64 10.96
N ARG A 30 -20.72 25.62 12.23
CA ARG A 30 -21.88 26.38 12.73
C ARG A 30 -23.12 26.16 11.87
N GLN A 31 -23.49 24.89 11.65
CA GLN A 31 -24.67 24.49 10.87
C GLN A 31 -24.69 25.03 9.41
N GLY A 32 -23.53 25.41 8.86
CA GLY A 32 -23.42 25.91 7.49
C GLY A 32 -23.19 27.41 7.36
N GLU A 33 -23.19 28.16 8.46
CA GLU A 33 -22.94 29.61 8.44
C GLU A 33 -21.49 29.97 8.08
N PHE A 34 -20.55 29.04 8.28
CA PHE A 34 -19.14 29.29 8.02
C PHE A 34 -18.49 28.11 7.29
N VAL A 35 -17.81 28.39 6.17
CA VAL A 35 -17.18 27.37 5.34
C VAL A 35 -15.67 27.54 5.37
N LEU A 36 -14.97 26.51 5.82
CA LEU A 36 -13.53 26.40 5.70
C LEU A 36 -13.18 25.74 4.38
N TYR A 37 -12.38 26.41 3.56
CA TYR A 37 -11.82 25.83 2.35
C TYR A 37 -10.42 25.30 2.62
N ASN A 38 -10.11 24.13 2.08
CA ASN A 38 -8.77 23.58 2.15
C ASN A 38 -7.78 24.54 1.48
N THR A 39 -6.70 24.82 2.19
CA THR A 39 -5.64 25.70 1.72
C THR A 39 -4.78 25.02 0.65
N ASN A 40 -4.74 23.69 0.60
CA ASN A 40 -4.04 22.94 -0.44
C ASN A 40 -4.84 22.95 -1.75
N LYS A 41 -4.49 23.89 -2.63
CA LYS A 41 -5.18 24.06 -3.92
C LYS A 41 -4.95 22.93 -4.92
N LEU A 42 -3.96 22.05 -4.70
CA LEU A 42 -3.74 20.89 -5.57
C LEU A 42 -4.92 19.92 -5.59
N LEU A 43 -5.75 19.88 -4.54
CA LEU A 43 -6.97 19.06 -4.53
C LEU A 43 -7.94 19.43 -5.66
N TRP A 44 -7.86 20.64 -6.19
CA TRP A 44 -8.63 21.08 -7.36
C TRP A 44 -7.77 21.13 -8.62
N TRP A 45 -6.51 21.53 -8.51
CA TRP A 45 -5.67 21.84 -9.67
C TRP A 45 -4.88 20.64 -10.21
N TYR A 46 -4.74 19.56 -9.44
CA TYR A 46 -3.87 18.45 -9.81
C TYR A 46 -4.55 17.10 -9.65
N GLN A 47 -4.75 16.39 -10.77
CA GLN A 47 -5.36 15.07 -10.76
C GLN A 47 -4.60 14.10 -9.86
N GLY A 48 -5.34 13.37 -9.02
CA GLY A 48 -4.80 12.39 -8.09
C GLY A 48 -4.22 12.98 -6.81
N ALA A 49 -4.25 14.30 -6.61
CA ALA A 49 -3.84 14.92 -5.35
C ALA A 49 -4.86 14.66 -4.24
N ASP A 50 -4.38 14.20 -3.09
CA ASP A 50 -5.22 13.77 -1.95
C ASP A 50 -4.63 14.15 -0.57
N GLY A 51 -3.64 15.05 -0.52
CA GLY A 51 -3.05 15.58 0.72
C GLY A 51 -1.93 16.59 0.43
N PHE A 52 -1.25 17.21 1.39
CA PHE A 52 -1.25 16.99 2.84
C PHE A 52 -1.46 18.32 3.59
N LYS A 53 -0.51 19.25 3.48
CA LYS A 53 -0.52 20.48 4.29
C LYS A 53 0.29 21.61 3.65
N THR A 54 -0.32 22.80 3.63
CA THR A 54 0.37 24.08 3.33
C THR A 54 0.90 24.72 4.62
N GLY A 55 1.93 25.56 4.50
CA GLY A 55 2.42 26.40 5.60
C GLY A 55 2.89 27.75 5.07
N TRP A 56 2.71 28.82 5.86
CA TRP A 56 3.18 30.16 5.50
C TRP A 56 3.42 31.01 6.74
N THR A 57 4.57 31.69 6.76
CA THR A 57 4.87 32.85 7.62
C THR A 57 5.77 33.81 6.82
N ASN A 58 6.01 35.01 7.35
CA ASN A 58 6.92 35.99 6.73
C ASN A 58 8.35 35.45 6.57
N GLU A 59 8.79 34.64 7.54
CA GLU A 59 10.13 34.03 7.61
C GLU A 59 10.19 32.75 6.76
N ALA A 60 9.21 31.85 6.93
CA ALA A 60 9.20 30.54 6.28
C ALA A 60 8.79 30.57 4.79
N LYS A 61 8.17 31.68 4.36
CA LYS A 61 7.55 31.85 3.03
C LYS A 61 6.55 30.72 2.72
N TYR A 62 6.25 30.48 1.43
CA TYR A 62 5.26 29.49 1.03
C TYR A 62 5.83 28.07 1.05
N CYS A 63 5.26 27.22 1.90
CA CYS A 63 5.61 25.81 2.05
C CYS A 63 4.42 24.92 1.65
N LEU A 64 4.73 23.74 1.12
CA LEU A 64 3.75 22.71 0.79
C LEU A 64 4.39 21.33 0.93
N THR A 65 3.77 20.47 1.72
CA THR A 65 3.92 19.02 1.59
C THR A 65 2.64 18.45 1.03
N SER A 66 2.74 17.66 -0.02
CA SER A 66 1.59 17.12 -0.73
C SER A 66 1.84 15.71 -1.21
N THR A 67 0.77 15.03 -1.58
CA THR A 67 0.84 13.72 -2.21
C THR A 67 -0.15 13.64 -3.37
N ALA A 68 0.19 12.83 -4.35
CA ALA A 68 -0.71 12.44 -5.41
C ALA A 68 -0.51 10.96 -5.76
N LYS A 69 -1.60 10.25 -6.11
CA LYS A 69 -1.57 8.86 -6.57
C LYS A 69 -2.21 8.73 -7.95
N ARG A 70 -1.52 8.05 -8.87
CA ARG A 70 -1.99 7.71 -10.23
C ARG A 70 -1.46 6.33 -10.59
N ASP A 71 -2.29 5.47 -11.18
CA ASP A 71 -1.89 4.17 -11.72
C ASP A 71 -1.03 3.32 -10.74
N GLY A 72 -1.42 3.30 -9.46
CA GLY A 72 -0.69 2.59 -8.41
C GLY A 72 0.56 3.32 -7.87
N LEU A 73 1.13 4.28 -8.60
CA LEU A 73 2.26 5.09 -8.15
C LEU A 73 1.79 6.25 -7.27
N ARG A 74 2.30 6.31 -6.04
CA ARG A 74 2.13 7.47 -5.15
C ARG A 74 3.42 8.27 -5.06
N LEU A 75 3.33 9.57 -5.26
CA LEU A 75 4.41 10.52 -5.05
C LEU A 75 4.12 11.42 -3.85
N ILE A 76 5.20 11.85 -3.20
CA ILE A 76 5.18 12.85 -2.12
C ILE A 76 6.09 13.98 -2.57
N GLY A 77 5.57 15.21 -2.54
CA GLY A 77 6.29 16.41 -2.93
C GLY A 77 6.37 17.34 -1.72
N ALA A 78 7.58 17.79 -1.39
CA ALA A 78 7.83 18.79 -0.36
C ALA A 78 8.59 19.97 -0.97
N VAL A 79 8.00 21.16 -0.89
CA VAL A 79 8.59 22.44 -1.30
C VAL A 79 8.52 23.38 -0.11
N MET A 80 9.63 24.04 0.20
CA MET A 80 9.74 24.99 1.30
C MET A 80 10.34 26.30 0.81
N ALA A 81 10.08 27.39 1.53
CA ALA A 81 10.65 28.71 1.28
C ALA A 81 10.41 29.27 -0.15
N SER A 82 9.29 28.90 -0.79
CA SER A 82 8.96 29.48 -2.10
C SER A 82 8.63 30.98 -1.94
N PRO A 83 9.32 31.88 -2.65
CA PRO A 83 9.20 33.32 -2.42
C PRO A 83 7.94 33.92 -3.04
N GLU A 84 7.43 33.30 -4.09
CA GLU A 84 6.28 33.76 -4.85
C GLU A 84 4.98 33.17 -4.32
N GLN A 85 3.91 33.97 -4.33
CA GLN A 85 2.58 33.47 -4.08
C GLN A 85 2.25 32.34 -5.07
N HIS A 86 1.74 31.23 -4.54
CA HIS A 86 1.48 29.99 -5.28
C HIS A 86 2.70 29.29 -5.90
N GLY A 87 3.93 29.76 -5.67
CA GLY A 87 5.14 29.10 -6.17
C GLY A 87 5.29 27.67 -5.63
N ASN A 88 4.96 27.44 -4.36
CA ASN A 88 4.93 26.11 -3.74
C ASN A 88 4.02 25.12 -4.48
N PHE A 89 2.87 25.56 -5.00
CA PHE A 89 1.98 24.72 -5.82
C PHE A 89 2.57 24.45 -7.19
N ARG A 90 3.05 25.50 -7.89
CA ARG A 90 3.65 25.39 -9.22
C ARG A 90 4.83 24.43 -9.23
N ASP A 91 5.74 24.59 -8.28
CA ASP A 91 6.97 23.81 -8.21
C ASP A 91 6.66 22.35 -7.83
N THR A 92 5.70 22.14 -6.93
CA THR A 92 5.21 20.80 -6.59
C THR A 92 4.58 20.10 -7.80
N MET A 93 3.75 20.80 -8.59
CA MET A 93 3.17 20.23 -9.81
C MET A 93 4.26 19.86 -10.83
N LYS A 94 5.32 20.68 -10.96
CA LYS A 94 6.49 20.33 -11.79
C LYS A 94 7.18 19.05 -11.30
N LEU A 95 7.40 18.91 -9.99
CA LEU A 95 7.99 17.69 -9.40
C LEU A 95 7.12 16.46 -9.64
N PHE A 96 5.80 16.56 -9.42
CA PHE A 96 4.89 15.45 -9.70
C PHE A 96 4.84 15.10 -11.18
N ASN A 97 4.76 16.09 -12.07
CA ASN A 97 4.79 15.84 -13.51
C ASN A 97 6.07 15.12 -13.93
N TYR A 98 7.22 15.55 -13.42
CA TYR A 98 8.48 14.85 -13.64
C TYR A 98 8.43 13.40 -13.13
N GLY A 99 7.97 13.19 -11.89
CA GLY A 99 7.89 11.88 -11.28
C GLY A 99 6.98 10.92 -12.05
N PHE A 100 5.75 11.34 -12.37
CA PHE A 100 4.80 10.53 -13.14
C PHE A 100 5.20 10.34 -14.61
N ALA A 101 5.98 11.26 -15.18
CA ALA A 101 6.52 11.09 -16.53
C ALA A 101 7.65 10.05 -16.56
N ARG A 102 8.49 9.99 -15.53
CA ARG A 102 9.71 9.17 -15.50
C ARG A 102 9.54 7.81 -14.83
N TYR A 103 8.64 7.71 -13.87
CA TYR A 103 8.49 6.52 -13.05
C TYR A 103 7.09 5.90 -13.21
N THR A 104 7.01 4.61 -12.95
CA THR A 104 5.77 3.86 -12.87
C THR A 104 5.86 2.86 -11.72
N PHE A 105 4.71 2.42 -11.21
CA PHE A 105 4.66 1.29 -10.28
C PHE A 105 4.30 0.03 -11.07
N LYS A 106 5.25 -0.90 -11.20
CA LYS A 106 4.99 -2.19 -11.82
C LYS A 106 4.32 -3.09 -10.78
N ASN A 107 3.00 -3.14 -10.83
CA ASN A 107 2.20 -4.08 -10.04
C ASN A 107 2.28 -5.49 -10.67
N ILE A 108 2.63 -6.48 -9.87
CA ILE A 108 2.65 -7.90 -10.24
C ILE A 108 1.40 -8.57 -9.69
N THR A 109 1.15 -8.41 -8.39
CA THR A 109 -0.02 -8.97 -7.70
C THR A 109 -0.64 -7.90 -6.81
N PRO A 110 -1.87 -7.43 -7.08
CA PRO A 110 -2.52 -6.45 -6.23
C PRO A 110 -2.78 -6.97 -4.81
N ARG A 111 -2.84 -6.06 -3.85
CA ARG A 111 -3.27 -6.38 -2.48
C ARG A 111 -4.59 -7.16 -2.47
N GLY A 112 -4.67 -8.19 -1.62
CA GLY A 112 -5.87 -8.99 -1.41
C GLY A 112 -6.14 -10.03 -2.49
N THR A 113 -5.32 -10.10 -3.55
CA THR A 113 -5.41 -11.14 -4.58
C THR A 113 -4.95 -12.47 -3.98
N VAL A 114 -5.59 -13.58 -4.39
CA VAL A 114 -5.16 -14.94 -4.05
C VAL A 114 -3.85 -15.25 -4.80
N CYS A 115 -2.83 -15.63 -4.03
CA CYS A 115 -1.46 -15.82 -4.51
C CYS A 115 -1.06 -17.29 -4.60
N GLY A 116 -1.82 -18.17 -3.95
CA GLY A 116 -1.52 -19.59 -3.85
C GLY A 116 -2.38 -20.29 -2.82
N VAL A 117 -2.08 -21.56 -2.60
CA VAL A 117 -2.79 -22.43 -1.67
C VAL A 117 -1.76 -23.17 -0.82
N VAL A 118 -1.99 -23.25 0.48
CA VAL A 118 -1.16 -24.01 1.43
C VAL A 118 -1.97 -25.20 1.95
N LYS A 119 -1.37 -26.39 1.96
CA LYS A 119 -2.03 -27.59 2.48
C LYS A 119 -2.14 -27.52 4.00
N ILE A 120 -3.31 -27.90 4.52
CA ILE A 120 -3.61 -27.88 5.95
C ILE A 120 -3.70 -29.30 6.51
N GLY A 121 -2.83 -29.52 7.48
CA GLY A 121 -2.81 -30.67 8.38
C GLY A 121 -3.87 -30.63 9.46
N LYS A 122 -4.48 -31.78 9.76
CA LYS A 122 -5.38 -31.96 10.92
C LYS A 122 -6.54 -30.94 10.96
N GLY A 123 -6.84 -30.27 9.86
CA GLY A 123 -7.84 -29.22 9.75
C GLY A 123 -9.19 -29.74 9.27
N ILE A 124 -10.24 -28.96 9.52
CA ILE A 124 -11.56 -29.24 8.94
C ILE A 124 -11.54 -29.14 7.41
N GLN A 125 -10.62 -28.36 6.85
CA GLN A 125 -10.33 -28.25 5.44
C GLN A 125 -8.88 -28.68 5.20
N GLU A 126 -8.59 -29.13 3.98
CA GLU A 126 -7.28 -29.68 3.62
C GLU A 126 -6.35 -28.63 3.00
N ASN A 127 -6.87 -27.44 2.73
CA ASN A 127 -6.17 -26.36 2.04
C ASN A 127 -6.68 -25.02 2.55
N VAL A 128 -5.83 -24.00 2.48
CA VAL A 128 -6.22 -22.61 2.68
C VAL A 128 -5.60 -21.74 1.60
N GLU A 129 -6.40 -20.85 1.04
CA GLU A 129 -5.89 -19.82 0.13
C GLU A 129 -5.10 -18.77 0.92
N VAL A 130 -4.05 -18.27 0.29
CA VAL A 130 -3.26 -17.16 0.82
C VAL A 130 -3.42 -15.93 -0.07
N ILE A 131 -3.59 -14.76 0.57
CA ILE A 131 -3.76 -13.48 -0.09
C ILE A 131 -2.59 -12.53 0.21
N ALA A 132 -2.27 -11.63 -0.71
CA ALA A 132 -1.26 -10.60 -0.48
C ALA A 132 -1.72 -9.54 0.53
N GLU A 133 -0.92 -9.27 1.56
CA GLU A 133 -1.18 -8.22 2.55
C GLU A 133 -1.15 -6.80 1.95
N ASP A 134 -0.31 -6.60 0.94
CA ASP A 134 -0.08 -5.32 0.26
C ASP A 134 0.19 -5.55 -1.25
N ASP A 135 0.25 -4.48 -2.05
CA ASP A 135 0.56 -4.56 -3.47
C ASP A 135 1.96 -5.16 -3.70
N VAL A 136 2.06 -6.24 -4.46
CA VAL A 136 3.32 -6.91 -4.82
C VAL A 136 3.87 -6.26 -6.08
N GLY A 137 4.90 -5.43 -5.91
CA GLY A 137 5.47 -4.66 -7.02
C GLY A 137 6.51 -3.66 -6.54
N SER A 138 7.08 -2.91 -7.48
CA SER A 138 8.08 -1.90 -7.17
C SER A 138 7.97 -0.69 -8.10
N ILE A 139 8.49 0.44 -7.62
CA ILE A 139 8.64 1.65 -8.42
C ILE A 139 9.88 1.48 -9.30
N VAL A 140 9.74 1.80 -10.57
CA VAL A 140 10.81 1.68 -11.56
C VAL A 140 10.73 2.82 -12.56
N LYS A 141 11.83 3.13 -13.24
CA LYS A 141 11.80 4.03 -14.39
C LYS A 141 10.95 3.38 -15.49
N LYS A 142 10.17 4.19 -16.20
CA LYS A 142 9.42 3.70 -17.37
C LYS A 142 10.38 3.11 -18.39
N GLY A 143 10.03 1.96 -18.95
CA GLY A 143 10.89 1.17 -19.86
C GLY A 143 11.73 0.09 -19.18
N ASP A 144 11.92 0.17 -17.86
CA ASP A 144 12.72 -0.77 -17.07
C ASP A 144 11.85 -1.80 -16.32
N GLU A 145 10.56 -1.92 -16.63
CA GLU A 145 9.60 -2.75 -15.88
C GLU A 145 9.96 -4.24 -15.86
N LYS A 146 10.68 -4.72 -16.88
CA LYS A 146 11.17 -6.11 -16.97
C LYS A 146 12.20 -6.46 -15.90
N LYS A 147 12.81 -5.46 -15.25
CA LYS A 147 13.78 -5.66 -14.15
C LYS A 147 13.11 -6.06 -12.84
N ILE A 148 11.78 -5.90 -12.73
CA ILE A 148 11.04 -6.27 -11.53
C ILE A 148 10.66 -7.74 -11.60
N LYS A 149 11.06 -8.49 -10.57
CA LYS A 149 10.71 -9.90 -10.40
C LYS A 149 10.08 -10.10 -9.03
N ALA A 150 9.20 -11.09 -8.90
CA ALA A 150 8.64 -11.50 -7.63
C ALA A 150 8.74 -13.02 -7.50
N GLU A 151 9.24 -13.49 -6.38
CA GLU A 151 9.34 -14.91 -6.05
C GLU A 151 8.37 -15.24 -4.92
N LEU A 152 7.58 -16.29 -5.12
CA LEU A 152 6.59 -16.77 -4.15
C LEU A 152 7.26 -17.76 -3.19
N ALA A 153 7.32 -17.41 -1.91
CA ALA A 153 7.81 -18.30 -0.86
C ALA A 153 6.63 -18.74 0.01
N LEU A 154 6.13 -19.95 -0.25
CA LEU A 154 5.08 -20.59 0.54
C LEU A 154 5.56 -21.94 1.08
N PRO A 155 5.15 -22.32 2.31
CA PRO A 155 5.34 -23.66 2.82
C PRO A 155 4.39 -24.62 2.11
N ASP A 156 4.83 -25.86 1.91
CA ASP A 156 3.99 -26.90 1.31
C ASP A 156 2.83 -27.32 2.24
N TYR A 157 3.01 -27.17 3.55
CA TYR A 157 2.12 -27.70 4.57
C TYR A 157 2.19 -26.92 5.89
N VAL A 158 1.04 -26.73 6.55
CA VAL A 158 0.94 -26.24 7.94
C VAL A 158 -0.16 -26.98 8.72
N ASP A 159 0.02 -27.18 10.02
CA ASP A 159 -1.00 -27.83 10.88
C ASP A 159 -2.07 -26.82 11.35
N ALA A 160 -3.31 -27.28 11.47
CA ALA A 160 -4.41 -26.53 12.09
C ALA A 160 -4.22 -26.36 13.62
N PRO A 161 -4.74 -25.28 14.24
CA PRO A 161 -5.61 -24.28 13.62
C PRO A 161 -4.86 -23.18 12.87
N VAL A 162 -5.42 -22.77 11.73
CA VAL A 162 -5.01 -21.56 11.01
C VAL A 162 -6.05 -20.48 11.24
N LYS A 163 -5.60 -19.25 11.51
CA LYS A 163 -6.50 -18.09 11.63
C LYS A 163 -6.48 -17.24 10.37
N LYS A 164 -7.61 -16.65 10.00
CA LYS A 164 -7.69 -15.61 8.98
C LYS A 164 -6.71 -14.49 9.32
N GLY A 165 -5.92 -14.05 8.34
CA GLY A 165 -4.88 -13.04 8.54
C GLY A 165 -3.57 -13.59 9.09
N GLN A 166 -3.46 -14.88 9.41
CA GLN A 166 -2.19 -15.48 9.81
C GLN A 166 -1.21 -15.46 8.64
N LYS A 167 0.03 -14.98 8.88
CA LYS A 167 1.11 -15.07 7.89
C LYS A 167 1.43 -16.54 7.63
N LEU A 168 1.30 -16.95 6.37
CA LEU A 168 1.64 -18.29 5.90
C LEU A 168 2.81 -18.28 4.91
N GLY A 169 3.24 -17.13 4.41
CA GLY A 169 4.44 -17.03 3.59
C GLY A 169 4.72 -15.59 3.18
N GLU A 170 5.48 -15.41 2.11
CA GLU A 170 5.80 -14.08 1.60
C GLU A 170 6.12 -14.07 0.10
N TYR A 171 5.88 -12.93 -0.54
CA TYR A 171 6.52 -12.59 -1.81
C TYR A 171 7.84 -11.86 -1.54
N LEU A 172 8.89 -12.28 -2.25
CA LEU A 172 10.17 -11.59 -2.32
C LEU A 172 10.19 -10.77 -3.62
N VAL A 173 10.10 -9.45 -3.51
CA VAL A 173 10.11 -8.56 -4.67
C VAL A 173 11.52 -8.07 -4.91
N TYR A 174 12.05 -8.33 -6.10
CA TYR A 174 13.36 -7.92 -6.55
C TYR A 174 13.25 -6.80 -7.58
N ASN A 175 14.15 -5.82 -7.47
CA ASN A 175 14.33 -4.76 -8.46
C ASN A 175 15.80 -4.74 -8.85
N ASP A 176 16.08 -4.98 -10.13
CA ASP A 176 17.45 -5.03 -10.68
C ASP A 176 18.35 -6.04 -9.92
N GLY A 177 17.78 -7.19 -9.57
CA GLY A 177 18.46 -8.27 -8.83
C GLY A 177 18.60 -8.04 -7.32
N GLN A 178 18.25 -6.86 -6.80
CA GLN A 178 18.31 -6.57 -5.37
C GLN A 178 16.93 -6.78 -4.71
N LEU A 179 16.92 -7.39 -3.53
CA LEU A 179 15.68 -7.53 -2.75
C LEU A 179 15.18 -6.14 -2.35
N TYR A 180 14.04 -5.75 -2.91
CA TYR A 180 13.43 -4.44 -2.70
C TYR A 180 12.47 -4.44 -1.51
N LYS A 181 11.55 -5.42 -1.46
CA LYS A 181 10.62 -5.58 -0.34
C LYS A 181 10.13 -7.01 -0.19
N LYS A 182 9.64 -7.31 1.01
CA LYS A 182 8.90 -8.54 1.31
C LYS A 182 7.43 -8.18 1.54
N VAL A 183 6.52 -8.96 0.97
CA VAL A 183 5.07 -8.80 1.18
C VAL A 183 4.54 -10.06 1.83
N ASN A 184 3.92 -9.93 3.01
CA ASN A 184 3.37 -11.10 3.69
C ASN A 184 2.18 -11.68 2.92
N LEU A 185 2.07 -13.00 2.96
CA LEU A 185 0.93 -13.75 2.44
C LEU A 185 0.13 -14.27 3.62
N LEU A 186 -1.15 -13.89 3.66
CA LEU A 186 -2.02 -14.11 4.81
C LEU A 186 -3.09 -15.14 4.46
N ALA A 187 -3.46 -15.99 5.42
CA ALA A 187 -4.58 -16.91 5.25
C ALA A 187 -5.89 -16.14 4.98
N ALA A 188 -6.60 -16.51 3.91
CA ALA A 188 -7.86 -15.88 3.53
C ALA A 188 -9.00 -16.14 4.53
N GLN A 189 -8.92 -17.26 5.26
CA GLN A 189 -9.96 -17.73 6.18
C GLN A 189 -9.40 -18.56 7.33
N ASP A 190 -10.24 -18.76 8.36
CA ASP A 190 -9.94 -19.66 9.47
C ASP A 190 -10.05 -21.13 9.05
N VAL A 191 -9.12 -21.96 9.51
CA VAL A 191 -9.19 -23.42 9.41
C VAL A 191 -9.02 -24.03 10.81
N PRO A 192 -10.11 -24.28 11.54
CA PRO A 192 -10.11 -25.01 12.80
C PRO A 192 -9.57 -26.43 12.68
N ARG A 193 -9.17 -27.03 13.81
CA ARG A 193 -8.82 -28.46 13.87
C ARG A 193 -10.03 -29.34 13.57
N ALA A 194 -9.80 -30.41 12.81
CA ALA A 194 -10.76 -31.49 12.65
C ALA A 194 -10.93 -32.27 13.96
N GLY A 195 -12.16 -32.72 14.22
CA GLY A 195 -12.44 -33.65 15.31
C GLY A 195 -11.78 -35.03 15.09
N ILE A 196 -11.57 -35.75 16.19
CA ILE A 196 -10.83 -37.04 16.25
C ILE A 196 -11.37 -38.07 15.25
N ILE A 197 -12.70 -38.19 15.11
CA ILE A 197 -13.34 -39.15 14.19
C ILE A 197 -12.99 -38.87 12.72
N LYS A 198 -12.90 -37.59 12.33
CA LYS A 198 -12.54 -37.20 10.96
C LYS A 198 -11.06 -37.50 10.68
N GLN A 199 -10.19 -37.34 11.67
CA GLN A 199 -8.76 -37.69 11.56
C GLN A 199 -8.57 -39.20 11.39
N ILE A 200 -9.28 -40.03 12.18
CA ILE A 200 -9.24 -41.49 12.05
C ILE A 200 -9.75 -41.94 10.68
N LYS A 201 -10.87 -41.38 10.20
CA LYS A 201 -11.39 -41.67 8.85
C LYS A 201 -10.40 -41.29 7.75
N LYS A 202 -9.72 -40.16 7.89
CA LYS A 202 -8.71 -39.71 6.93
C LYS A 202 -7.50 -40.66 6.89
N MET A 203 -7.00 -41.06 8.06
CA MET A 203 -5.90 -42.03 8.16
C MET A 203 -6.27 -43.38 7.54
N LEU A 204 -7.48 -43.90 7.80
CA LEU A 204 -7.97 -45.14 7.21
C LEU A 204 -8.12 -45.03 5.69
N ALA A 205 -8.62 -43.91 5.17
CA ALA A 205 -8.75 -43.68 3.73
C ALA A 205 -7.39 -43.60 3.03
N GLU A 206 -6.41 -42.87 3.59
CA GLU A 206 -5.05 -42.77 3.04
C GLU A 206 -4.33 -44.13 3.05
N THR A 207 -4.63 -45.00 4.02
CA THR A 207 -4.01 -46.34 4.12
C THR A 207 -4.66 -47.37 3.18
N TYR A 208 -5.94 -47.24 2.84
CA TYR A 208 -6.68 -48.17 1.96
C TYR A 208 -6.68 -47.76 0.47
N LEU A 209 -6.26 -46.54 0.14
CA LEU A 209 -6.10 -46.03 -1.23
C LEU A 209 -4.66 -46.14 -1.76
N LEU A 210 -3.75 -46.74 -0.97
CA LEU A 210 -2.43 -47.24 -1.37
C LEU A 210 -2.52 -48.75 -1.64
#